data_AF-A0A9Q3BV65-F1
#
_entry.id   AF-A0A9Q3BV65-F1
#
_cell.length_a   1.000
_cell.length_b   1.000
_cell.length_c   1.000
_cell.angle_alpha   90.00
_cell.angle_beta   90.00
_cell.angle_gamma   90.00
#
_symmetry.space_group_name_H-M   'P 1'
#
loop_
_entity.id
_entity.type
_entity.pdbx_description
1 polymer ?
#
loop_
_entity_poly.entity_id
_entity_poly.type
_entity_poly.pdbx_seq_one_letter_code
_entity_poly.pdbx_strand_id
1 'polypeptide(L)'
;MNSKSFNSVLTSQVNKTLVYLKIQSKKGPEFSIGEEPLGKIRGHDIELYLAVERPYPPMLRRPPYPESLKTRKEIEKHINELLDMDFLMKIRHN
;
A
#
# COMPACT_ATOMS: atom_id res chain seq x y z
N MET A 1 4.12 -35.37 -19.83
CA MET A 1 3.42 -34.77 -18.67
C MET A 1 3.90 -35.50 -17.42
N ASN A 2 4.82 -34.91 -16.65
CA ASN A 2 5.36 -35.55 -15.45
C ASN A 2 4.47 -35.22 -14.25
N SER A 3 3.73 -36.21 -13.75
CA SER A 3 2.98 -36.12 -12.49
C SER A 3 3.97 -36.15 -11.32
N LYS A 4 4.19 -34.99 -10.68
CA LYS A 4 4.93 -34.93 -9.41
C LYS A 4 4.08 -35.59 -8.31
N SER A 5 4.57 -36.66 -7.69
CA SER A 5 3.91 -37.26 -6.52
C SER A 5 4.19 -36.41 -5.27
N PHE A 6 3.17 -36.21 -4.44
CA PHE A 6 3.31 -35.50 -3.17
C PHE A 6 3.83 -36.47 -2.10
N ASN A 7 4.82 -36.02 -1.32
CA ASN A 7 5.42 -36.78 -0.22
C ASN A 7 4.39 -37.05 0.88
N SER A 8 4.29 -38.28 1.38
CA SER A 8 3.18 -38.77 2.22
C SER A 8 3.26 -38.39 3.71
N VAL A 9 4.28 -37.65 4.12
CA VAL A 9 4.52 -37.29 5.53
C VAL A 9 4.56 -35.78 5.65
N LEU A 10 3.39 -35.16 5.78
CA LEU A 10 3.27 -33.73 6.04
C LEU A 10 2.59 -33.56 7.39
N THR A 11 3.30 -32.95 8.34
CA THR A 11 2.75 -32.56 9.65
C THR A 11 1.56 -31.63 9.48
N SER A 12 0.61 -31.66 10.43
CA SER A 12 -0.64 -30.89 10.37
C SER A 12 -0.44 -29.40 10.10
N GLN A 13 0.65 -28.83 10.62
CA GLN A 13 1.03 -27.44 10.39
C GLN A 13 1.46 -27.17 8.94
N VAL A 14 2.28 -28.04 8.35
CA VAL A 14 2.76 -27.92 6.97
C VAL A 14 1.60 -28.06 5.99
N ASN A 15 0.64 -28.94 6.28
CA ASN A 15 -0.58 -29.07 5.47
C ASN A 15 -1.43 -27.80 5.47
N LYS A 16 -1.55 -27.10 6.61
CA LYS A 16 -2.25 -25.79 6.66
C LYS A 16 -1.54 -24.74 5.81
N THR A 17 -0.21 -24.67 5.89
CA THR A 17 0.58 -23.73 5.09
C THR A 17 0.51 -24.05 3.60
N LEU A 18 0.56 -25.32 3.22
CA LEU A 18 0.44 -25.76 1.82
C LEU A 18 -0.98 -25.53 1.26
N VAL A 19 -2.02 -25.71 2.07
CA VAL A 19 -3.41 -25.38 1.68
C VAL A 19 -3.56 -23.88 1.51
N TYR A 20 -3.02 -23.07 2.42
CA TYR A 20 -2.98 -21.61 2.29
C TYR A 20 -2.29 -21.20 0.99
N LEU A 21 -1.07 -21.69 0.74
CA LEU A 21 -0.31 -21.41 -0.49
C LEU A 21 -1.01 -21.90 -1.77
N LYS A 22 -1.73 -23.03 -1.72
CA LYS A 22 -2.49 -23.57 -2.85
C LYS A 22 -3.78 -22.78 -3.12
N ILE A 23 -4.38 -22.19 -2.10
CA ILE A 23 -5.47 -21.21 -2.25
C ILE A 23 -4.91 -19.94 -2.91
N GLN A 24 -3.73 -19.47 -2.48
CA GLN A 24 -3.04 -18.33 -3.09
C GLN A 24 -2.60 -18.59 -4.55
N SER A 25 -2.23 -19.82 -4.90
CA SER A 25 -1.80 -20.13 -6.27
C SER A 25 -2.95 -20.36 -7.25
N LYS A 26 -4.19 -20.55 -6.76
CA LYS A 26 -5.36 -20.88 -7.60
C LYS A 26 -6.31 -19.71 -7.80
N LYS A 27 -6.26 -18.71 -6.93
CA LYS A 27 -7.01 -17.46 -7.08
C LYS A 27 -6.02 -16.36 -7.42
N GLY A 28 -6.29 -15.61 -8.48
CA GLY A 28 -5.57 -14.37 -8.80
C GLY A 28 -5.78 -13.29 -7.73
N PRO A 29 -5.61 -11.99 -8.04
CA PRO A 29 -5.14 -10.89 -7.18
C PRO A 29 -6.10 -10.42 -6.07
N GLU A 30 -6.85 -11.34 -5.48
CA GLU A 30 -7.81 -11.11 -4.40
C GLU A 30 -7.12 -10.87 -3.06
N PHE A 31 -5.85 -11.26 -2.95
CA PHE A 31 -5.01 -11.01 -1.78
C PHE A 31 -3.80 -10.19 -2.20
N SER A 32 -3.55 -9.09 -1.50
CA SER A 32 -2.34 -8.28 -1.66
C SER A 32 -1.13 -9.06 -1.13
N ILE A 33 -0.60 -9.99 -1.92
CA ILE A 33 0.59 -10.78 -1.60
C ILE A 33 1.66 -10.46 -2.64
N GLY A 34 2.48 -9.45 -2.36
CA GLY A 34 3.69 -9.15 -3.13
C GLY A 34 3.79 -7.73 -3.68
N GLU A 35 4.67 -7.60 -4.68
CA GLU A 35 5.19 -6.39 -5.33
C GLU A 35 4.18 -5.62 -6.20
N GLU A 36 2.90 -5.98 -6.16
CA GLU A 36 1.87 -5.30 -6.92
C GLU A 36 1.55 -3.95 -6.29
N PRO A 37 1.54 -2.85 -7.06
CA PRO A 37 1.28 -1.53 -6.50
C PRO A 37 -0.16 -1.47 -5.99
N LEU A 38 -0.30 -1.38 -4.66
CA LEU A 38 -1.56 -1.17 -3.98
C LEU A 38 -2.24 0.09 -4.54
N GLY A 39 -3.50 -0.04 -4.95
CA GLY A 39 -4.37 1.13 -5.12
C GLY A 39 -4.43 1.77 -6.51
N LYS A 40 -3.91 1.15 -7.58
CA LYS A 40 -4.12 1.64 -8.97
C LYS A 40 -5.52 1.33 -9.51
N ILE A 41 -6.56 1.48 -8.69
CA ILE A 41 -7.97 1.29 -9.07
C ILE A 41 -8.40 2.55 -9.82
N ARG A 42 -8.53 2.44 -11.14
CA ARG A 42 -8.98 3.54 -12.00
C ARG A 42 -10.48 3.78 -11.84
N GLY A 43 -10.92 5.03 -11.96
CA GLY A 43 -12.34 5.40 -12.02
C GLY A 43 -13.01 5.73 -10.68
N HIS A 44 -12.24 5.86 -9.60
CA HIS A 44 -12.72 6.30 -8.28
C HIS A 44 -12.12 7.66 -7.90
N ASP A 45 -12.04 8.56 -8.88
CA ASP A 45 -11.53 9.91 -8.66
C ASP A 45 -12.57 10.72 -7.87
N ILE A 46 -12.09 11.47 -6.87
CA ILE A 46 -12.95 12.27 -5.99
C ILE A 46 -12.68 13.74 -6.27
N GLU A 47 -13.74 14.48 -6.62
CA GLU A 47 -13.69 15.94 -6.68
C GLU A 47 -14.06 16.54 -5.33
N LEU A 48 -13.13 17.29 -4.74
CA LEU A 48 -13.33 17.95 -3.45
C LEU A 48 -13.45 19.46 -3.65
N TYR A 49 -14.54 20.04 -3.16
CA TYR A 49 -14.83 21.46 -3.22
C TYR A 49 -14.76 22.09 -1.83
N LEU A 50 -14.10 23.25 -1.72
CA LEU A 50 -14.11 24.02 -0.48
C LEU A 50 -15.42 24.80 -0.38
N ALA A 51 -16.06 24.77 0.79
CA ALA A 51 -17.26 25.56 1.08
C ALA A 51 -16.98 27.05 1.31
N VAL A 52 -15.72 27.49 1.17
CA VAL A 52 -15.27 28.85 1.47
C VAL A 52 -14.44 29.41 0.32
N GLU A 53 -14.62 30.69 0.04
CA GLU A 53 -13.83 31.43 -0.94
C GLU A 53 -12.61 32.10 -0.28
N ARG A 54 -11.71 32.66 -1.10
CA ARG A 54 -10.53 33.37 -0.59
C ARG A 54 -10.96 34.64 0.17
N PRO A 55 -10.27 35.02 1.27
CA PRO A 55 -9.03 34.42 1.79
C PRO A 55 -9.28 33.14 2.59
N TYR A 56 -8.46 32.12 2.32
CA TYR A 56 -8.55 30.84 3.01
C TYR A 56 -8.24 30.96 4.51
N PRO A 57 -8.90 30.18 5.38
CA PRO A 57 -8.65 30.20 6.82
C PRO A 57 -7.15 30.01 7.14
N PRO A 58 -6.58 30.76 8.10
CA PRO A 58 -5.18 30.60 8.51
C PRO A 58 -4.83 29.16 8.94
N MET A 59 -5.82 28.39 9.40
CA MET A 59 -5.67 26.98 9.75
C MET A 59 -5.16 26.10 8.60
N LEU A 60 -5.44 26.48 7.35
CA LEU A 60 -4.95 25.77 6.16
C LEU A 60 -3.48 26.11 5.82
N ARG A 61 -2.89 27.12 6.47
CA ARG A 61 -1.51 27.57 6.25
C ARG A 61 -0.59 27.27 7.43
N ARG A 62 -0.90 26.24 8.20
CA ARG A 62 -0.06 25.86 9.35
C ARG A 62 1.25 25.25 8.85
N PRO A 63 2.40 25.66 9.40
CA PRO A 63 3.65 24.95 9.12
C PRO A 63 3.53 23.51 9.65
N PRO A 64 4.30 22.57 9.07
CA PRO A 64 4.39 21.22 9.61
C PRO A 64 4.85 21.29 11.07
N TYR A 65 4.31 20.40 11.90
CA TYR A 65 4.70 20.30 13.29
C TYR A 65 6.18 19.86 13.38
N PRO A 66 6.97 20.38 14.33
CA PRO A 66 8.37 19.96 14.47
C PRO A 66 8.47 18.49 14.86
N GLU A 67 9.34 17.75 14.16
CA GLU A 67 9.57 16.33 14.39
C GLU A 67 11.00 16.05 14.84
N SER A 68 11.20 14.97 15.59
CA SER A 68 12.54 14.52 15.98
C SER A 68 13.30 13.96 14.78
N LEU A 69 14.64 13.99 14.81
CA LEU A 69 15.47 13.43 13.73
C LEU A 69 15.25 11.93 13.54
N LYS A 70 14.98 11.20 14.63
CA LYS A 70 14.70 9.76 14.59
C LYS A 70 13.37 9.49 13.89
N THR A 71 12.32 10.18 14.31
CA THR A 71 10.98 10.01 13.72
C THR A 71 10.98 10.40 12.25
N ARG A 72 11.66 11.49 11.89
CA ARG A 72 11.78 11.94 10.50
C ARG A 72 12.36 10.86 9.59
N LYS A 73 13.44 10.19 10.00
CA LYS A 73 14.09 9.12 9.20
C LYS A 73 13.18 7.92 8.96
N GLU A 74 12.45 7.49 9.99
CA GLU A 74 11.51 6.37 9.86
C GLU A 74 10.33 6.73 8.95
N ILE A 75 9.79 7.94 9.09
CA ILE A 75 8.71 8.45 8.24
C ILE A 75 9.18 8.57 6.78
N GLU A 76 10.39 9.05 6.56
CA GLU A 76 10.96 9.26 5.22
C GLU A 76 11.09 7.95 4.43
N LYS A 77 11.39 6.83 5.11
CA LYS A 77 11.37 5.49 4.50
C LYS A 77 10.00 5.15 3.92
N HIS A 78 8.94 5.33 4.71
CA HIS A 78 7.57 5.03 4.29
C HIS A 78 7.06 6.01 3.23
N ILE A 79 7.45 7.29 3.31
CA ILE A 79 7.13 8.26 2.25
C ILE A 79 7.72 7.80 0.92
N ASN A 80 8.97 7.33 0.90
CA ASN A 80 9.60 6.82 -0.32
C ASN A 80 8.87 5.59 -0.87
N GLU A 81 8.49 4.64 -0.02
CA GLU A 81 7.67 3.48 -0.42
C GLU A 81 6.36 3.92 -1.10
N LEU A 82 5.68 4.93 -0.55
CA LEU A 82 4.42 5.45 -1.12
C LEU A 82 4.62 6.27 -2.41
N LEU A 83 5.77 6.93 -2.57
CA LEU A 83 6.13 7.60 -3.83
C LEU A 83 6.37 6.59 -4.95
N ASP A 84 7.09 5.50 -4.65
CA ASP A 84 7.38 4.43 -5.61
C ASP A 84 6.11 3.69 -6.06
N MET A 85 5.08 3.64 -5.20
CA MET A 85 3.77 3.07 -5.51
C MET A 85 2.84 4.03 -6.28
N ASP A 86 3.29 5.24 -6.66
CA ASP A 86 2.46 6.30 -7.24
C ASP A 86 1.27 6.72 -6.36
N PHE A 87 1.30 6.44 -5.05
CA PHE A 87 0.23 6.83 -4.12
C PHE A 87 0.38 8.29 -3.68
N LEU A 88 1.63 8.73 -3.51
CA LEU A 88 1.98 10.13 -3.27
C LEU A 88 2.61 10.72 -4.52
N MET A 89 2.38 12.01 -4.77
CA MET A 89 3.02 12.76 -5.85
C MET A 89 3.56 14.09 -5.31
N LYS A 90 4.76 14.48 -5.79
CA LYS A 90 5.32 15.80 -5.49
C LYS A 90 4.52 16.87 -6.22
N ILE A 91 3.91 17.77 -5.46
CA ILE A 91 3.21 18.94 -5.99
C ILE A 91 4.12 20.16 -5.83
N ARG A 92 4.28 20.94 -6.89
CA ARG A 92 4.94 22.24 -6.83
C ARG A 92 3.91 23.31 -6.46
N HIS A 93 4.23 24.16 -5.51
CA HIS A 93 3.45 25.38 -5.30
C HIS A 93 3.70 26.32 -6.49
N ASN A 94 2.62 26.77 -7.15
CA ASN A 94 2.67 27.87 -8.11
C ASN A 94 2.92 29.20 -7.39
#